data_AF-A0A3C0VW81-F1
#
_entry.id   AF-A0A3C0VW81-F1
#
_cell.length_a   1.000
_cell.length_b   1.000
_cell.length_c   1.000
_cell.angle_alpha   90.00
_cell.angle_beta   90.00
_cell.angle_gamma   90.00
#
_symmetry.space_group_name_H-M   'P 1'
#
loop_
_entity.id
_entity.type
_entity.pdbx_description
1 polymer ?
#
loop_
_entity_poly.entity_id
_entity_poly.type
_entity_poly.pdbx_seq_one_letter_code
_entity_poly.pdbx_strand_id
1 'polypeptide(L)'
;MVVLFTFFTILALVSLQFTENFAISAGDIGSGLTFALPEDFAIAFGAFAIIGVGTSELIYYPYWCIEKGYARNTGKNDNTIGWLDRALGWLNVMRWDAWVSCAIYTGATVAFYLLGAATLHGAGKEITNDDVITNLSAMYEGAFGEFGKTIFSVGCFCVLFSTVFAATAANARLFADGASVFKFKKYQNEDERHYMVKVGAVVLLVLAFIIYWAFGKPVSLVFMGAFAQGALLPFLAFAAIYFLYTRVDRKLHPDKVWKVFLTLSAICMAIIGSYGAFNAVKDRFFTKKNETPAAAEAAPSTNAAPAAVEQPKE
;
A
#
# COMPACT_ATOMS: atom_id res chain seq x y z
N MET A 1 7.14 -16.32 -8.80
CA MET A 1 7.83 -15.05 -9.07
C MET A 1 8.02 -14.23 -7.81
N VAL A 2 6.96 -13.75 -7.15
CA VAL A 2 7.07 -13.00 -5.87
C VAL A 2 7.89 -13.76 -4.83
N VAL A 3 7.56 -15.04 -4.59
CA VAL A 3 8.31 -15.91 -3.65
C VAL A 3 9.81 -15.95 -3.96
N LEU A 4 10.19 -16.11 -5.24
CA LEU A 4 11.60 -16.15 -5.64
C LEU A 4 12.30 -14.81 -5.39
N PHE A 5 11.62 -13.70 -5.68
CA PHE A 5 12.15 -12.37 -5.43
C PHE A 5 12.32 -12.08 -3.93
N THR A 6 11.37 -12.53 -3.10
CA THR A 6 11.49 -12.48 -1.64
C THR A 6 12.67 -13.30 -1.15
N PHE A 7 12.85 -14.54 -1.65
CA PHE A 7 14.04 -15.34 -1.32
C PHE A 7 15.34 -14.65 -1.73
N PHE A 8 15.38 -14.06 -2.91
CA PHE A 8 16.54 -13.28 -3.36
C PHE A 8 16.83 -12.09 -2.44
N THR A 9 15.79 -11.41 -1.97
CA THR A 9 15.90 -10.31 -0.99
C THR A 9 16.50 -10.78 0.33
N ILE A 10 16.04 -11.94 0.83
CA ILE A 10 16.58 -12.54 2.05
C ILE A 10 18.06 -12.93 1.85
N LEU A 11 18.40 -13.50 0.70
CA LEU A 11 19.80 -13.81 0.37
C LEU A 11 20.66 -12.54 0.28
N ALA A 12 20.14 -11.45 -0.29
CA ALA A 12 20.82 -10.16 -0.31
C ALA A 12 21.10 -9.65 1.10
N LEU A 13 20.09 -9.70 1.98
CA LEU A 13 20.22 -9.26 3.37
C LEU A 13 21.24 -10.11 4.15
N VAL A 14 21.25 -11.43 3.95
CA VAL A 14 22.24 -12.32 4.56
C VAL A 14 23.64 -12.04 4.01
N SER A 15 23.76 -11.78 2.70
CA SER A 15 25.04 -11.42 2.06
C SER A 15 25.64 -10.15 2.66
N LEU A 16 24.81 -9.14 2.99
CA LEU A 16 25.28 -7.90 3.60
C LEU A 16 25.96 -8.12 4.96
N GLN A 17 25.61 -9.17 5.70
CA GLN A 17 26.28 -9.48 6.97
C GLN A 17 27.76 -9.85 6.79
N PHE A 18 28.18 -10.20 5.57
CA PHE A 18 29.57 -10.49 5.22
C PHE A 18 30.30 -9.29 4.60
N THR A 19 29.68 -8.11 4.59
CA THR A 19 30.29 -6.87 4.11
C THR A 19 30.65 -5.94 5.26
N GLU A 20 31.81 -5.29 5.20
CA GLU A 20 32.33 -4.48 6.32
C GLU A 20 31.48 -3.24 6.62
N ASN A 21 30.84 -2.66 5.59
CA ASN A 21 30.15 -1.37 5.71
C ASN A 21 28.63 -1.46 5.93
N PHE A 22 28.02 -2.63 5.74
CA PHE A 22 26.55 -2.79 5.75
C PHE A 22 26.05 -3.92 6.66
N ALA A 23 26.94 -4.53 7.46
CA ALA A 23 26.55 -5.54 8.43
C ALA A 23 25.64 -4.92 9.51
N ILE A 24 24.56 -5.63 9.85
CA ILE A 24 23.57 -5.16 10.82
C ILE A 24 23.93 -5.76 12.17
N SER A 25 24.26 -4.93 13.16
CA SER A 25 24.61 -5.42 14.48
C SER A 25 23.35 -5.71 15.32
N ALA A 26 23.50 -6.56 16.34
CA ALA A 26 22.45 -6.74 17.35
C ALA A 26 22.10 -5.44 18.08
N GLY A 27 23.05 -4.50 18.17
CA GLY A 27 22.82 -3.16 18.71
C GLY A 27 21.87 -2.32 17.85
N ASP A 28 21.98 -2.42 16.53
CA ASP A 28 21.11 -1.71 15.58
C ASP A 28 19.67 -2.25 15.62
N ILE A 29 19.53 -3.57 15.78
CA ILE A 29 18.21 -4.19 15.98
C ILE A 29 17.63 -3.73 17.32
N GLY A 30 18.44 -3.77 18.38
CA GLY A 30 18.04 -3.33 19.71
C GLY A 30 17.58 -1.88 19.74
N SER A 31 18.33 -0.98 19.09
CA SER A 31 17.99 0.44 19.00
C SER A 31 16.71 0.66 18.17
N GLY A 32 16.54 -0.04 17.05
CA GLY A 32 15.34 0.04 16.21
C GLY A 32 14.06 -0.47 16.86
N LEU A 33 14.17 -1.35 17.87
CA LEU A 33 13.02 -1.84 18.67
C LEU A 33 12.67 -0.93 19.86
N THR A 34 13.45 0.14 20.10
CA THR A 34 13.09 1.14 21.11
C THR A 34 11.94 2.01 20.64
N PHE A 35 11.11 2.43 21.58
CA PHE A 35 10.00 3.33 21.27
C PHE A 35 10.52 4.74 21.03
N ALA A 36 10.42 5.21 19.79
CA ALA A 36 10.68 6.59 19.40
C ALA A 36 9.50 7.13 18.60
N LEU A 37 9.04 8.34 18.93
CA LEU A 37 8.06 9.04 18.10
C LEU A 37 8.79 9.61 16.87
N PRO A 38 8.26 9.37 15.66
CA PRO A 38 8.85 9.90 14.44
C PRO A 38 8.69 11.42 14.38
N GLU A 39 9.67 12.12 13.79
CA GLU A 39 9.58 13.56 13.53
C GLU A 39 8.46 13.88 12.54
N ASP A 40 8.26 13.00 11.54
CA ASP A 40 7.18 13.08 10.57
C ASP A 40 6.15 11.95 10.77
N PHE A 41 5.03 12.31 11.41
CA PHE A 41 3.92 11.38 11.60
C PHE A 41 3.25 10.96 10.28
N ALA A 42 3.30 11.79 9.22
CA ALA A 42 2.66 11.49 7.95
C ALA A 42 3.34 10.31 7.23
N ILE A 43 4.68 10.25 7.28
CA ILE A 43 5.45 9.11 6.74
C ILE A 43 5.12 7.84 7.53
N ALA A 44 5.12 7.91 8.87
CA ALA A 44 4.78 6.76 9.70
C ALA A 44 3.35 6.27 9.49
N PHE A 45 2.41 7.19 9.32
CA PHE A 45 1.01 6.87 8.97
C PHE A 45 0.90 6.23 7.59
N GLY A 46 1.57 6.80 6.59
CA GLY A 46 1.58 6.25 5.22
C GLY A 46 2.18 4.85 5.18
N ALA A 47 3.27 4.64 5.90
CA ALA A 47 3.89 3.33 6.08
C ALA A 47 2.92 2.35 6.76
N PHE A 48 2.28 2.72 7.87
CA PHE A 48 1.26 1.88 8.52
C PHE A 48 0.10 1.52 7.58
N ALA A 49 -0.35 2.46 6.75
CA ALA A 49 -1.51 2.27 5.89
C ALA A 49 -1.25 1.33 4.69
N ILE A 50 0.00 1.23 4.23
CA ILE A 50 0.38 0.42 3.04
C ILE A 50 1.20 -0.83 3.38
N ILE A 51 1.87 -0.87 4.53
CA ILE A 51 2.69 -2.00 4.95
C ILE A 51 1.82 -3.04 5.67
N GLY A 52 1.84 -4.27 5.17
CA GLY A 52 1.11 -5.40 5.74
C GLY A 52 -0.15 -5.73 4.92
N VAL A 53 -1.23 -6.09 5.60
CA VAL A 53 -2.53 -6.35 4.96
C VAL A 53 -3.30 -5.04 4.89
N GLY A 54 -3.27 -4.40 3.72
CA GLY A 54 -3.98 -3.15 3.46
C GLY A 54 -5.49 -3.35 3.30
N THR A 55 -6.21 -2.23 3.20
CA THR A 55 -7.66 -2.21 2.95
C THR A 55 -8.03 -3.00 1.71
N SER A 56 -7.22 -2.88 0.65
CA SER A 56 -7.47 -3.51 -0.65
C SER A 56 -7.47 -5.03 -0.52
N GLU A 57 -6.48 -5.61 0.15
CA GLU A 57 -6.32 -7.06 0.33
C GLU A 57 -7.49 -7.65 1.13
N LEU A 58 -7.96 -6.94 2.17
CA LEU A 58 -9.13 -7.35 2.95
C LEU A 58 -10.42 -7.38 2.11
N ILE A 59 -10.55 -6.49 1.12
CA ILE A 59 -11.68 -6.47 0.18
C ILE A 59 -11.52 -7.56 -0.89
N TYR A 60 -10.31 -7.76 -1.40
CA TYR A 60 -10.04 -8.70 -2.51
C TYR A 60 -10.10 -10.16 -2.07
N TYR A 61 -9.68 -10.45 -0.84
CA TYR A 61 -9.58 -11.83 -0.35
C TYR A 61 -10.91 -12.61 -0.47
N PRO A 62 -12.07 -12.08 -0.01
CA PRO A 62 -13.36 -12.74 -0.22
C PRO A 62 -13.69 -13.02 -1.68
N TYR A 63 -13.36 -12.11 -2.61
CA TYR A 63 -13.58 -12.32 -4.05
C TYR A 63 -12.85 -13.55 -4.56
N TRP A 64 -11.59 -13.71 -4.18
CA TRP A 64 -10.78 -14.85 -4.59
C TRP A 64 -11.31 -16.16 -4.00
N CYS A 65 -11.70 -16.16 -2.72
CA CYS A 65 -12.28 -17.32 -2.07
C CYS A 65 -13.58 -17.77 -2.74
N ILE A 66 -14.44 -16.82 -3.13
CA ILE A 66 -15.73 -17.10 -3.78
C ILE A 66 -15.51 -17.63 -5.20
N GLU A 67 -14.73 -16.94 -6.02
CA GLU A 67 -14.55 -17.33 -7.43
C GLU A 67 -13.80 -18.63 -7.63
N LYS A 68 -12.79 -18.89 -6.81
CA LYS A 68 -12.08 -20.17 -6.86
C LYS A 68 -12.89 -21.29 -6.22
N GLY A 69 -14.03 -20.97 -5.59
CA GLY A 69 -14.90 -21.93 -4.95
C GLY A 69 -14.22 -22.60 -3.76
N TYR A 70 -13.30 -21.93 -3.06
CA TYR A 70 -12.60 -22.51 -1.92
C TYR A 70 -13.56 -22.89 -0.79
N ALA A 71 -14.63 -22.11 -0.62
CA ALA A 71 -15.70 -22.39 0.34
C ALA A 71 -16.79 -23.34 -0.20
N ARG A 72 -16.67 -23.89 -1.42
CA ARG A 72 -17.76 -24.68 -2.07
C ARG A 72 -18.16 -25.91 -1.25
N ASN A 73 -17.20 -26.53 -0.56
CA ASN A 73 -17.44 -27.72 0.26
C ASN A 73 -18.21 -27.42 1.55
N THR A 74 -18.36 -26.16 1.96
CA THR A 74 -19.22 -25.78 3.10
C THR A 74 -20.69 -26.08 2.80
N GLY A 75 -21.12 -25.87 1.55
CA GLY A 75 -22.50 -26.03 1.12
C GLY A 75 -23.44 -24.94 1.62
N LYS A 76 -24.71 -25.02 1.22
CA LYS A 76 -25.76 -24.12 1.72
C LYS A 76 -26.04 -24.42 3.20
N ASN A 77 -26.35 -23.37 3.96
CA ASN A 77 -26.76 -23.54 5.36
C ASN A 77 -28.12 -24.24 5.42
N ASP A 78 -28.09 -25.53 5.77
CA ASP A 78 -29.25 -26.40 5.95
C ASP A 78 -29.63 -26.58 7.44
N ASN A 79 -29.00 -25.79 8.34
CA ASN A 79 -29.13 -25.87 9.80
C ASN A 79 -28.78 -27.24 10.41
N THR A 80 -28.09 -28.12 9.69
CA THR A 80 -27.64 -29.41 10.20
C THR A 80 -26.33 -29.27 10.98
N ILE A 81 -26.05 -30.24 11.87
CA ILE A 81 -24.75 -30.36 12.54
C ILE A 81 -23.63 -30.55 11.49
N GLY A 82 -23.90 -31.35 10.45
CA GLY A 82 -22.94 -31.58 9.38
C GLY A 82 -22.55 -30.31 8.62
N TRP A 83 -23.47 -29.36 8.41
CA TRP A 83 -23.11 -28.06 7.84
C TRP A 83 -22.24 -27.24 8.79
N LEU A 84 -22.57 -27.22 10.09
CA LEU A 84 -21.81 -26.49 11.08
C LEU A 84 -20.35 -26.98 11.13
N ASP A 85 -20.13 -28.28 11.12
CA ASP A 85 -18.78 -28.87 11.11
C ASP A 85 -18.00 -28.48 9.86
N ARG A 86 -18.63 -28.51 8.68
CA ARG A 86 -17.99 -28.06 7.43
C ARG A 86 -17.67 -26.56 7.45
N ALA A 87 -18.57 -25.74 7.98
CA ALA A 87 -18.36 -24.31 8.12
C ALA A 87 -17.22 -23.97 9.10
N LEU A 88 -17.16 -24.66 10.24
CA LEU A 88 -16.05 -24.54 11.19
C LEU A 88 -14.72 -25.03 10.59
N GLY A 89 -14.75 -26.13 9.83
CA GLY A 89 -13.60 -26.61 9.08
C GLY A 89 -13.07 -25.58 8.08
N TRP A 90 -13.96 -24.93 7.33
CA TRP A 90 -13.59 -23.85 6.42
C TRP A 90 -13.02 -22.63 7.16
N LEU A 91 -13.64 -22.22 8.28
CA LEU A 91 -13.10 -21.15 9.13
C LEU A 91 -11.68 -21.50 9.63
N ASN A 92 -11.41 -22.77 9.97
CA ASN A 92 -10.09 -23.20 10.39
C ASN A 92 -9.05 -23.10 9.26
N VAL A 93 -9.42 -23.46 8.03
CA VAL A 93 -8.55 -23.28 6.86
C VAL A 93 -8.22 -21.80 6.66
N MET A 94 -9.23 -20.92 6.71
CA MET A 94 -9.00 -19.46 6.58
C MET A 94 -8.11 -18.90 7.69
N ARG A 95 -8.23 -19.40 8.93
CA ARG A 95 -7.35 -18.98 10.04
C ARG A 95 -5.90 -19.35 9.77
N TRP A 96 -5.65 -20.58 9.32
CA TRP A 96 -4.29 -21.02 8.99
C TRP A 96 -3.73 -20.26 7.79
N ASP A 97 -4.54 -20.06 6.75
CA ASP A 97 -4.17 -19.27 5.59
C ASP A 97 -3.76 -17.83 5.98
N ALA A 98 -4.56 -17.19 6.85
CA ALA A 98 -4.25 -15.85 7.36
C ALA A 98 -2.97 -15.82 8.21
N TRP A 99 -2.74 -16.81 9.09
CA TRP A 99 -1.53 -16.87 9.92
C TRP A 99 -0.26 -17.15 9.13
N VAL A 100 -0.32 -18.09 8.18
CA VAL A 100 0.81 -18.40 7.29
C VAL A 100 1.11 -17.19 6.42
N SER A 101 0.09 -16.55 5.84
CA SER A 101 0.25 -15.31 5.10
C SER A 101 0.86 -14.22 5.98
N CYS A 102 0.42 -14.10 7.24
CA CYS A 102 0.96 -13.17 8.22
C CYS A 102 2.47 -13.34 8.44
N ALA A 103 2.90 -14.58 8.67
CA ALA A 103 4.31 -14.88 8.84
C ALA A 103 5.12 -14.56 7.58
N ILE A 104 4.63 -14.96 6.40
CA ILE A 104 5.35 -14.76 5.13
C ILE A 104 5.47 -13.27 4.80
N TYR A 105 4.37 -12.51 4.83
CA TYR A 105 4.43 -11.09 4.48
C TYR A 105 5.25 -10.32 5.51
N THR A 106 5.10 -10.63 6.81
CA THR A 106 5.85 -9.92 7.86
C THR A 106 7.34 -10.17 7.72
N GLY A 107 7.74 -11.44 7.50
CA GLY A 107 9.12 -11.79 7.25
C GLY A 107 9.71 -11.10 6.02
N ALA A 108 8.94 -11.05 4.92
CA ALA A 108 9.34 -10.32 3.71
C ALA A 108 9.51 -8.82 3.98
N THR A 109 8.53 -8.18 4.63
CA THR A 109 8.58 -6.76 4.99
C THR A 109 9.80 -6.44 5.86
N VAL A 110 10.06 -7.23 6.90
CA VAL A 110 11.23 -7.05 7.75
C VAL A 110 12.52 -7.18 6.95
N ALA A 111 12.61 -8.16 6.04
CA ALA A 111 13.79 -8.33 5.19
C ALA A 111 14.03 -7.11 4.28
N PHE A 112 12.99 -6.59 3.61
CA PHE A 112 13.10 -5.39 2.78
C PHE A 112 13.43 -4.14 3.61
N TYR A 113 12.83 -4.01 4.79
CA TYR A 113 13.09 -2.89 5.69
C TYR A 113 14.55 -2.87 6.14
N LEU A 114 15.06 -4.00 6.63
CA LEU A 114 16.45 -4.13 7.07
C LEU A 114 17.43 -3.92 5.91
N LEU A 115 17.12 -4.44 4.72
CA LEU A 115 17.93 -4.22 3.52
C LEU A 115 18.01 -2.72 3.17
N GLY A 116 16.87 -2.01 3.22
CA GLY A 116 16.81 -0.57 2.97
C GLY A 116 17.51 0.25 4.05
N ALA A 117 17.34 -0.10 5.32
CA ALA A 117 18.00 0.56 6.44
C ALA A 117 19.52 0.42 6.36
N ALA A 118 20.03 -0.79 6.08
CA ALA A 118 21.46 -1.02 5.96
C ALA A 118 22.07 -0.27 4.76
N THR A 119 21.41 -0.30 3.60
CA THR A 119 22.01 0.19 2.35
C THR A 119 21.68 1.64 2.01
N LEU A 120 20.41 2.03 2.04
CA LEU A 120 19.97 3.37 1.62
C LEU A 120 20.14 4.39 2.73
N HIS A 121 19.65 4.07 3.93
CA HIS A 121 19.76 4.97 5.07
C HIS A 121 21.22 5.12 5.53
N GLY A 122 21.96 4.00 5.61
CA GLY A 122 23.41 4.03 5.89
C GLY A 122 24.23 4.85 4.89
N ALA A 123 23.80 4.94 3.63
CA ALA A 123 24.44 5.76 2.60
C ALA A 123 23.89 7.19 2.50
N GLY A 124 22.95 7.59 3.36
CA GLY A 124 22.31 8.92 3.33
C GLY A 124 21.52 9.19 2.04
N LYS A 125 21.08 8.16 1.32
CA LYS A 125 20.33 8.30 0.05
C LYS A 125 18.84 8.36 0.32
N GLU A 126 18.23 9.50 -0.01
CA GLU A 126 16.78 9.64 -0.03
C GLU A 126 16.17 9.16 -1.35
N ILE A 127 14.98 8.54 -1.26
CA ILE A 127 14.23 8.10 -2.44
C ILE A 127 13.41 9.26 -2.99
N THR A 128 13.82 9.79 -4.14
CA THR A 128 13.10 10.83 -4.89
C THR A 128 12.22 10.21 -5.98
N ASN A 129 11.32 11.01 -6.57
CA ASN A 129 10.41 10.56 -7.64
C ASN A 129 11.15 10.13 -8.92
N ASP A 130 12.31 10.72 -9.21
CA ASP A 130 13.00 10.55 -10.49
C ASP A 130 13.93 9.32 -10.48
N ASP A 131 14.47 8.97 -9.31
CA ASP A 131 15.54 7.96 -9.18
C ASP A 131 15.10 6.68 -8.44
N VAL A 132 13.79 6.40 -8.35
CA VAL A 132 13.27 5.27 -7.56
C VAL A 132 13.92 3.94 -7.95
N ILE A 133 13.94 3.61 -9.25
CA ILE A 133 14.48 2.33 -9.72
C ILE A 133 15.99 2.28 -9.52
N THR A 134 16.69 3.37 -9.83
CA THR A 134 18.14 3.50 -9.64
C THR A 134 18.52 3.27 -8.18
N ASN A 135 17.85 3.96 -7.26
CA ASN A 135 18.12 3.86 -5.84
C ASN A 135 17.77 2.49 -5.26
N LEU A 136 16.60 1.92 -5.60
CA LEU A 136 16.23 0.58 -5.13
C LEU A 136 17.16 -0.51 -5.69
N SER A 137 17.61 -0.39 -6.93
CA SER A 137 18.55 -1.35 -7.52
C SER A 137 19.93 -1.30 -6.87
N ALA A 138 20.36 -0.12 -6.40
CA ALA A 138 21.63 0.07 -5.69
C ALA A 138 21.70 -0.73 -4.37
N MET A 139 20.54 -1.02 -3.74
CA MET A 139 20.46 -1.87 -2.56
C MET A 139 21.01 -3.28 -2.83
N TYR A 140 20.81 -3.79 -4.05
CA TYR A 140 21.22 -5.13 -4.47
C TYR A 140 22.62 -5.14 -5.08
N GLU A 141 23.09 -4.00 -5.57
CA GLU A 141 24.47 -3.83 -6.00
C GLU A 141 25.45 -3.99 -4.83
N GLY A 142 25.14 -3.43 -3.68
CA GLY A 142 25.98 -3.60 -2.48
C GLY A 142 26.17 -5.06 -2.06
N ALA A 143 25.17 -5.91 -2.33
CA ALA A 143 25.19 -7.32 -1.94
C ALA A 143 25.78 -8.27 -3.01
N PHE A 144 25.58 -7.98 -4.31
CA PHE A 144 25.91 -8.89 -5.40
C PHE A 144 26.56 -8.22 -6.63
N GLY A 145 26.98 -6.95 -6.51
CA GLY A 145 27.54 -6.17 -7.61
C GLY A 145 26.54 -5.96 -8.76
N GLU A 146 27.06 -5.83 -9.99
CA GLU A 146 26.26 -5.56 -11.19
C GLU A 146 25.22 -6.66 -11.49
N PHE A 147 25.54 -7.91 -11.15
CA PHE A 147 24.60 -9.03 -11.31
C PHE A 147 23.34 -8.85 -10.44
N GLY A 148 23.49 -8.27 -9.24
CA GLY A 148 22.40 -7.94 -8.34
C GLY A 148 21.40 -6.94 -8.95
N LYS A 149 21.89 -5.92 -9.65
CA LYS A 149 21.04 -4.93 -10.35
C LYS A 149 20.17 -5.57 -11.42
N THR A 150 20.73 -6.51 -12.17
CA THR A 150 20.01 -7.19 -13.26
C THR A 150 18.91 -8.08 -12.70
N ILE A 151 19.22 -8.91 -11.70
CA ILE A 151 18.22 -9.74 -11.03
C ILE A 151 17.15 -8.86 -10.37
N PHE A 152 17.54 -7.77 -9.72
CA PHE A 152 16.60 -6.83 -9.14
C PHE A 152 15.64 -6.28 -10.20
N SER A 153 16.15 -5.84 -11.35
CA SER A 153 15.33 -5.24 -12.41
C SER A 153 14.31 -6.23 -12.97
N VAL A 154 14.73 -7.47 -13.25
CA VAL A 154 13.84 -8.54 -13.73
C VAL A 154 12.82 -8.92 -12.65
N GLY A 155 13.27 -9.04 -11.41
CA GLY A 155 12.41 -9.36 -10.26
C GLY A 155 11.38 -8.28 -9.98
N CYS A 156 11.81 -7.01 -9.98
CA CYS A 156 10.99 -5.83 -9.82
C CYS A 156 9.91 -5.78 -10.90
N PHE A 157 10.28 -5.96 -12.18
CA PHE A 157 9.31 -6.06 -13.27
C PHE A 157 8.27 -7.17 -13.03
N CYS A 158 8.72 -8.39 -12.70
CA CYS A 158 7.83 -9.52 -12.46
C CYS A 158 6.85 -9.25 -11.30
N VAL A 159 7.34 -8.68 -10.19
CA VAL A 159 6.53 -8.37 -9.01
C VAL A 159 5.53 -7.27 -9.33
N LEU A 160 5.98 -6.14 -9.88
CA LEU A 160 5.11 -5.02 -10.25
C LEU A 160 4.05 -5.43 -11.27
N PHE A 161 4.42 -6.20 -12.29
CA PHE A 161 3.48 -6.75 -13.25
C PHE A 161 2.41 -7.62 -12.56
N SER A 162 2.82 -8.52 -11.66
CA SER A 162 1.89 -9.38 -10.93
C SER A 162 0.92 -8.57 -10.06
N THR A 163 1.39 -7.48 -9.45
CA THR A 163 0.56 -6.57 -8.66
C THR A 163 -0.45 -5.83 -9.54
N VAL A 164 -0.02 -5.24 -10.66
CA VAL A 164 -0.93 -4.57 -11.61
C VAL A 164 -1.99 -5.55 -12.10
N PHE A 165 -1.58 -6.77 -12.46
CA PHE A 165 -2.49 -7.80 -12.93
C PHE A 165 -3.52 -8.20 -11.85
N ALA A 166 -3.07 -8.56 -10.65
CA ALA A 166 -3.95 -8.99 -9.56
C ALA A 166 -4.86 -7.87 -9.06
N ALA A 167 -4.34 -6.66 -8.87
CA ALA A 167 -5.10 -5.51 -8.41
C ALA A 167 -6.13 -5.06 -9.44
N THR A 168 -5.78 -5.02 -10.73
CA THR A 168 -6.74 -4.69 -11.79
C THR A 168 -7.87 -5.71 -11.81
N ALA A 169 -7.54 -7.00 -11.74
CA ALA A 169 -8.52 -8.07 -11.73
C ALA A 169 -9.48 -7.95 -10.52
N ALA A 170 -8.96 -7.69 -9.32
CA ALA A 170 -9.79 -7.56 -8.13
C ALA A 170 -10.64 -6.28 -8.14
N ASN A 171 -10.06 -5.13 -8.50
CA ASN A 171 -10.80 -3.87 -8.60
C ASN A 171 -11.87 -3.92 -9.69
N ALA A 172 -11.64 -4.62 -10.79
CA ALA A 172 -12.65 -4.78 -11.83
C ALA A 172 -13.89 -5.56 -11.33
N ARG A 173 -13.70 -6.53 -10.43
CA ARG A 173 -14.79 -7.25 -9.76
C ARG A 173 -15.54 -6.34 -8.79
N LEU A 174 -14.79 -5.61 -7.97
CA LEU A 174 -15.36 -4.63 -7.05
C LEU A 174 -16.15 -3.55 -7.81
N PHE A 175 -15.65 -3.09 -8.96
CA PHE A 175 -16.31 -2.14 -9.82
C PHE A 175 -17.62 -2.71 -10.41
N ALA A 176 -17.58 -3.94 -10.93
CA ALA A 176 -18.77 -4.60 -11.46
C ALA A 176 -19.85 -4.76 -10.38
N ASP A 177 -19.48 -5.23 -9.19
CA ASP A 177 -20.44 -5.39 -8.09
C ASP A 177 -20.93 -4.05 -7.54
N GLY A 178 -20.02 -3.06 -7.44
CA GLY A 178 -20.35 -1.70 -7.06
C GLY A 178 -21.42 -1.09 -7.95
N ALA A 179 -21.32 -1.29 -9.27
CA ALA A 179 -22.35 -0.84 -10.22
C ALA A 179 -23.75 -1.42 -9.91
N SER A 180 -23.81 -2.66 -9.39
CA SER A 180 -25.07 -3.27 -8.94
C SER A 180 -25.51 -2.74 -7.58
N VAL A 181 -24.60 -2.59 -6.62
CA VAL A 181 -24.90 -2.07 -5.28
C VAL A 181 -25.46 -0.64 -5.34
N PHE A 182 -24.86 0.22 -6.18
CA PHE A 182 -25.34 1.59 -6.41
C PHE A 182 -26.55 1.67 -7.38
N LYS A 183 -27.07 0.53 -7.83
CA LYS A 183 -28.22 0.41 -8.76
C LYS A 183 -28.01 1.06 -10.13
N PHE A 184 -26.76 1.26 -10.57
CA PHE A 184 -26.45 1.71 -11.93
C PHE A 184 -26.70 0.64 -12.99
N LYS A 185 -26.47 -0.63 -12.64
CA LYS A 185 -26.70 -1.77 -13.53
C LYS A 185 -27.17 -2.99 -12.75
N LYS A 186 -28.28 -3.60 -13.14
CA LYS A 186 -28.73 -4.89 -12.61
C LYS A 186 -28.37 -5.98 -13.60
N TYR A 187 -27.52 -6.91 -13.19
CA TYR A 187 -27.13 -8.05 -14.03
C TYR A 187 -28.26 -9.09 -14.06
N GLN A 188 -28.63 -9.55 -15.24
CA GLN A 188 -29.63 -10.61 -15.41
C GLN A 188 -28.99 -12.00 -15.31
N ASN A 189 -27.72 -12.12 -15.68
CA ASN A 189 -26.95 -13.36 -15.67
C ASN A 189 -25.47 -13.10 -15.30
N GLU A 190 -24.73 -14.18 -15.05
CA GLU A 190 -23.30 -14.10 -14.75
C GLU A 190 -22.46 -13.60 -15.95
N ASP A 191 -22.93 -13.83 -17.18
CA ASP A 191 -22.22 -13.39 -18.39
C ASP A 191 -22.17 -11.86 -18.51
N GLU A 192 -23.26 -11.17 -18.21
CA GLU A 192 -23.31 -9.70 -18.20
C GLU A 192 -22.41 -9.10 -17.12
N ARG A 193 -22.32 -9.76 -15.97
CA ARG A 193 -21.41 -9.37 -14.89
C ARG A 193 -19.97 -9.59 -15.33
N HIS A 194 -19.67 -10.75 -15.92
CA HIS A 194 -18.33 -11.08 -16.42
C HIS A 194 -17.87 -10.11 -17.53
N TYR A 195 -18.79 -9.70 -18.41
CA TYR A 195 -18.52 -8.65 -19.39
C TYR A 195 -18.17 -7.32 -18.71
N MET A 196 -18.91 -6.92 -17.67
CA MET A 196 -18.61 -5.70 -16.92
C MET A 196 -17.23 -5.75 -16.24
N VAL A 197 -16.81 -6.92 -15.75
CA VAL A 197 -15.45 -7.11 -15.21
C VAL A 197 -14.40 -6.88 -16.30
N LYS A 198 -14.61 -7.38 -17.52
CA LYS A 198 -13.68 -7.13 -18.66
C LYS A 198 -13.59 -5.64 -18.99
N VAL A 199 -14.73 -4.95 -19.06
CA VAL A 199 -14.78 -3.50 -19.28
C VAL A 199 -14.05 -2.76 -18.15
N GLY A 200 -14.36 -3.12 -16.90
CA GLY A 200 -13.72 -2.55 -15.72
C GLY A 200 -12.21 -2.70 -15.73
N ALA A 201 -11.69 -3.86 -16.15
CA ALA A 201 -10.24 -4.09 -16.25
C ALA A 201 -9.58 -3.12 -17.24
N VAL A 202 -10.17 -2.91 -18.42
CA VAL A 202 -9.65 -1.98 -19.42
C VAL A 202 -9.75 -0.53 -18.92
N VAL A 203 -10.91 -0.14 -18.39
CA VAL A 203 -11.15 1.22 -17.88
C VAL A 203 -10.18 1.56 -16.76
N LEU A 204 -9.97 0.64 -15.80
CA LEU A 204 -9.06 0.86 -14.68
C LEU A 204 -7.60 0.97 -15.12
N LEU A 205 -7.15 0.18 -16.09
CA LEU A 205 -5.80 0.28 -16.64
C LEU A 205 -5.58 1.59 -17.39
N VAL A 206 -6.54 1.99 -18.24
CA VAL A 206 -6.48 3.26 -18.96
C VAL A 206 -6.49 4.43 -17.98
N LEU A 207 -7.32 4.37 -16.93
CA LEU A 207 -7.35 5.39 -15.89
C LEU A 207 -6.02 5.47 -15.14
N ALA A 208 -5.44 4.34 -14.74
CA ALA A 208 -4.14 4.30 -14.08
C ALA A 208 -3.04 4.92 -14.96
N PHE A 209 -3.03 4.60 -16.26
CA PHE A 209 -2.12 5.20 -17.23
C PHE A 209 -2.31 6.72 -17.34
N ILE A 210 -3.55 7.19 -17.48
CA ILE A 210 -3.86 8.63 -17.57
C ILE A 210 -3.43 9.37 -16.30
N ILE A 211 -3.69 8.80 -15.12
CA ILE A 211 -3.26 9.39 -13.84
C ILE A 211 -1.73 9.48 -13.81
N TYR A 212 -1.02 8.42 -14.14
CA TYR A 212 0.44 8.45 -14.16
C TYR A 212 0.97 9.48 -15.17
N TRP A 213 0.43 9.49 -16.38
CA TRP A 213 0.82 10.41 -17.45
C TRP A 213 0.59 11.89 -17.07
N ALA A 214 -0.51 12.20 -16.37
CA ALA A 214 -0.84 13.56 -15.96
C ALA A 214 -0.01 14.06 -14.77
N PHE A 215 0.35 13.20 -13.81
CA PHE A 215 1.01 13.61 -12.58
C PHE A 215 2.53 13.38 -12.54
N GLY A 216 3.05 12.34 -13.21
CA GLY A 216 4.48 12.11 -13.40
C GLY A 216 5.33 11.88 -12.13
N LYS A 217 4.72 11.53 -10.98
CA LYS A 217 5.41 11.42 -9.67
C LYS A 217 5.07 10.09 -8.96
N PRO A 218 5.82 9.00 -9.22
CA PRO A 218 5.45 7.67 -8.73
C PRO A 218 5.45 7.55 -7.21
N VAL A 219 6.44 8.10 -6.51
CA VAL A 219 6.53 8.04 -5.04
C VAL A 219 5.35 8.79 -4.42
N SER A 220 5.05 9.98 -4.94
CA SER A 220 3.91 10.78 -4.46
C SER A 220 2.57 10.07 -4.69
N LEU A 221 2.38 9.44 -5.85
CA LEU A 221 1.16 8.66 -6.13
C LEU A 221 1.00 7.46 -5.19
N VAL A 222 2.10 6.78 -4.85
CA VAL A 222 2.10 5.68 -3.86
C VAL A 222 1.67 6.19 -2.48
N PHE A 223 2.24 7.29 -2.00
CA PHE A 223 1.85 7.87 -0.70
C PHE A 223 0.40 8.37 -0.68
N MET A 224 -0.08 8.98 -1.76
CA MET A 224 -1.50 9.36 -1.88
C MET A 224 -2.42 8.13 -1.83
N GLY A 225 -2.06 7.07 -2.54
CA GLY A 225 -2.78 5.79 -2.50
C GLY A 225 -2.77 5.18 -1.10
N ALA A 226 -1.62 5.16 -0.43
CA ALA A 226 -1.47 4.69 0.94
C ALA A 226 -2.39 5.47 1.90
N PHE A 227 -2.38 6.80 1.82
CA PHE A 227 -3.23 7.64 2.64
C PHE A 227 -4.72 7.35 2.41
N ALA A 228 -5.14 7.24 1.14
CA ALA A 228 -6.51 6.92 0.78
C ALA A 228 -6.93 5.52 1.30
N GLN A 229 -6.05 4.52 1.21
CA GLN A 229 -6.30 3.19 1.77
C GLN A 229 -6.38 3.22 3.30
N GLY A 230 -5.47 3.94 3.97
CA GLY A 230 -5.47 4.10 5.42
C GLY A 230 -6.74 4.77 5.94
N ALA A 231 -7.25 5.76 5.22
CA ALA A 231 -8.52 6.43 5.54
C ALA A 231 -9.73 5.49 5.46
N LEU A 232 -9.66 4.41 4.67
CA LEU A 232 -10.74 3.42 4.53
C LEU A 232 -10.71 2.32 5.61
N LEU A 233 -9.59 2.10 6.29
CA LEU A 233 -9.44 1.05 7.32
C LEU A 233 -10.50 1.13 8.45
N PRO A 234 -10.85 2.31 9.02
CA PRO A 234 -11.86 2.40 10.07
C PRO A 234 -13.24 1.89 9.64
N PHE A 235 -13.63 2.20 8.40
CA PHE A 235 -14.90 1.78 7.83
C PHE A 235 -14.97 0.26 7.69
N LEU A 236 -13.86 -0.35 7.27
CA LEU A 236 -13.77 -1.79 7.11
C LEU A 236 -13.76 -2.53 8.45
N ALA A 237 -13.04 -1.98 9.44
CA ALA A 237 -13.06 -2.51 10.80
C ALA A 237 -14.47 -2.44 11.43
N PHE A 238 -15.18 -1.33 11.23
CA PHE A 238 -16.57 -1.20 11.65
C PHE A 238 -17.48 -2.19 10.91
N ALA A 239 -17.33 -2.34 9.59
CA ALA A 239 -18.09 -3.29 8.80
C ALA A 239 -17.87 -4.73 9.27
N ALA A 240 -16.62 -5.11 9.60
CA ALA A 240 -16.30 -6.43 10.14
C ALA A 240 -17.02 -6.70 11.47
N ILE A 241 -17.00 -5.73 12.39
CA ILE A 241 -17.74 -5.81 13.66
C ILE A 241 -19.25 -5.90 13.41
N TYR A 242 -19.78 -5.04 12.54
CA TYR A 242 -21.20 -5.03 12.18
C TYR A 242 -21.64 -6.39 11.63
N PHE A 243 -20.92 -6.95 10.66
CA PHE A 243 -21.26 -8.25 10.08
C PHE A 243 -21.13 -9.39 11.09
N LEU A 244 -20.10 -9.36 11.94
CA LEU A 244 -19.94 -10.34 13.00
C LEU A 244 -21.17 -10.38 13.92
N TYR A 245 -21.74 -9.24 14.29
CA TYR A 245 -22.88 -9.21 15.22
C TYR A 245 -24.26 -9.28 14.56
N THR A 246 -24.37 -9.07 13.24
CA THR A 246 -25.68 -9.00 12.55
C THR A 246 -25.91 -10.07 11.49
N ARG A 247 -24.86 -10.57 10.82
CA ARG A 247 -24.99 -11.47 9.66
C ARG A 247 -24.39 -12.86 9.88
N VAL A 248 -23.43 -12.98 10.80
CA VAL A 248 -22.79 -14.27 11.10
C VAL A 248 -23.62 -15.03 12.15
N ASP A 249 -23.80 -16.34 11.94
CA ASP A 249 -24.45 -17.21 12.93
C ASP A 249 -23.62 -17.22 14.22
N ARG A 250 -24.29 -17.03 15.38
CA ARG A 250 -23.66 -17.02 16.71
C ARG A 250 -22.71 -18.22 16.93
N LYS A 251 -23.06 -19.39 16.40
CA LYS A 251 -22.26 -20.63 16.53
C LYS A 251 -20.90 -20.55 15.82
N LEU A 252 -20.76 -19.66 14.83
CA LEU A 252 -19.54 -19.41 14.06
C LEU A 252 -18.71 -18.26 14.61
N HIS A 253 -19.15 -17.60 15.69
CA HIS A 253 -18.39 -16.48 16.26
C HIS A 253 -17.03 -16.98 16.78
N PRO A 254 -15.98 -16.15 16.66
CA PRO A 254 -14.73 -16.43 17.33
C PRO A 254 -14.86 -16.21 18.85
N ASP A 255 -13.85 -16.69 19.58
CA ASP A 255 -13.79 -16.57 21.03
C ASP A 255 -13.76 -15.11 21.50
N LYS A 256 -14.02 -14.90 22.80
CA LYS A 256 -14.06 -13.57 23.41
C LYS A 256 -12.76 -12.78 23.20
N VAL A 257 -11.62 -13.46 23.27
CA VAL A 257 -10.29 -12.84 23.07
C VAL A 257 -10.18 -12.19 21.69
N TRP A 258 -10.59 -12.90 20.63
CA TRP A 258 -10.57 -12.38 19.26
C TRP A 258 -11.52 -11.19 19.07
N LYS A 259 -12.68 -11.20 19.72
CA LYS A 259 -13.61 -10.06 19.69
C LYS A 259 -13.01 -8.83 20.35
N VAL A 260 -12.30 -9.00 21.47
CA VAL A 260 -11.58 -7.92 22.14
C VAL A 260 -10.50 -7.35 21.23
N PHE A 261 -9.65 -8.19 20.63
CA PHE A 261 -8.60 -7.73 19.70
C PHE A 261 -9.17 -7.04 18.46
N LEU A 262 -10.25 -7.57 17.88
CA LEU A 262 -10.95 -6.93 16.76
C LEU A 262 -11.46 -5.54 17.15
N THR A 263 -12.05 -5.42 18.35
CA THR A 263 -12.59 -4.15 18.84
C THR A 263 -11.47 -3.15 19.11
N LEU A 264 -10.39 -3.58 19.76
CA LEU A 264 -9.21 -2.76 20.01
C LEU A 264 -8.58 -2.28 18.70
N SER A 265 -8.39 -3.19 17.73
CA SER A 265 -7.89 -2.86 16.39
C SER A 265 -8.78 -1.83 15.69
N ALA A 266 -10.10 -2.00 15.74
CA ALA A 266 -11.05 -1.05 15.17
C ALA A 266 -10.96 0.34 15.83
N ILE A 267 -10.81 0.40 17.16
CA ILE A 267 -10.61 1.67 17.89
C ILE A 267 -9.30 2.33 17.46
N CYS A 268 -8.19 1.58 17.42
CA CYS A 268 -6.90 2.10 16.98
C CYS A 268 -6.96 2.62 15.54
N MET A 269 -7.54 1.85 14.62
CA MET A 269 -7.75 2.28 13.23
C MET A 269 -8.60 3.54 13.16
N ALA A 270 -9.70 3.62 13.93
CA ALA A 270 -10.55 4.81 13.96
C ALA A 270 -9.82 6.05 14.49
N ILE A 271 -9.00 5.92 15.54
CA ILE A 271 -8.18 7.01 16.07
C ILE A 271 -7.18 7.48 15.00
N ILE A 272 -6.44 6.54 14.41
CA ILE A 272 -5.43 6.79 13.38
C ILE A 272 -6.07 7.47 12.16
N GLY A 273 -7.17 6.91 11.63
CA GLY A 273 -7.90 7.48 10.50
C GLY A 273 -8.49 8.86 10.79
N SER A 274 -9.02 9.08 12.00
CA SER A 274 -9.55 10.40 12.42
C SER A 274 -8.45 11.45 12.52
N TYR A 275 -7.28 11.07 13.07
CA TYR A 275 -6.12 11.94 13.14
C TYR A 275 -5.60 12.30 11.74
N GLY A 276 -5.48 11.33 10.84
CA GLY A 276 -5.09 11.56 9.45
C GLY A 276 -6.07 12.49 8.71
N ALA A 277 -7.38 12.26 8.88
CA ALA A 277 -8.41 13.13 8.30
C ALA A 277 -8.35 14.56 8.88
N PHE A 278 -8.15 14.69 10.19
CA PHE A 278 -8.01 16.00 10.83
C PHE A 278 -6.81 16.78 10.29
N ASN A 279 -5.64 16.15 10.15
CA ASN A 279 -4.47 16.81 9.59
C ASN A 279 -4.68 17.21 8.12
N ALA A 280 -5.26 16.34 7.29
CA ALA A 280 -5.55 16.67 5.89
C ALA A 280 -6.54 17.84 5.75
N VAL A 281 -7.55 17.92 6.63
CA VAL A 281 -8.48 19.06 6.70
C VAL A 281 -7.76 20.30 7.19
N LYS A 282 -6.95 20.19 8.25
CA LYS A 282 -6.17 21.31 8.78
C LYS A 282 -5.27 21.92 7.70
N ASP A 283 -4.55 21.09 6.95
CA ASP A 283 -3.64 21.57 5.91
C ASP A 283 -4.38 22.24 4.75
N ARG A 284 -5.55 21.72 4.36
CA ARG A 284 -6.37 22.34 3.31
C ARG A 284 -7.01 23.66 3.70
N PHE A 285 -7.42 23.82 4.96
CA PHE A 285 -8.20 24.99 5.40
C PHE A 285 -7.37 26.05 6.13
N PHE A 286 -6.30 25.69 6.83
CA PHE A 286 -5.49 26.62 7.61
C PHE A 286 -4.18 27.02 6.92
N THR A 287 -3.56 26.15 6.12
CA THR A 287 -2.31 26.51 5.41
C THR A 287 -2.59 27.40 4.20
N LYS A 288 -3.71 27.17 3.50
CA LYS A 288 -4.20 28.05 2.42
C LYS A 288 -4.60 29.45 2.88
N LYS A 289 -4.78 29.67 4.19
CA LYS A 289 -5.09 30.98 4.76
C LYS A 289 -3.84 31.83 5.04
N ASN A 290 -2.66 31.21 5.07
CA ASN A 290 -1.38 31.88 5.32
C ASN A 290 -0.60 32.23 4.05
N GLU A 291 -1.03 31.74 2.87
CA GLU A 291 -0.58 32.28 1.59
C GLU A 291 -1.49 33.46 1.21
N THR A 292 -1.27 34.60 1.85
CA THR A 292 -1.68 35.88 1.27
C THR A 292 -0.72 36.18 0.11
N PRO A 293 -1.19 36.61 -1.07
CA PRO A 293 -0.30 36.95 -2.17
C PRO A 293 0.48 38.23 -1.82
N ALA A 294 1.64 38.06 -1.19
CA ALA A 294 2.59 39.14 -1.02
C ALA A 294 3.41 39.27 -2.32
N ALA A 295 3.22 40.41 -2.99
CA ALA A 295 4.01 40.96 -4.09
C ALA A 295 3.82 40.35 -5.48
N ALA A 296 2.66 40.63 -6.08
CA ALA A 296 2.66 41.11 -7.46
C ALA A 296 3.02 42.60 -7.44
N GLU A 297 3.82 43.04 -8.42
CA GLU A 297 4.29 44.41 -8.70
C GLU A 297 5.53 44.91 -7.93
N ALA A 298 6.71 44.47 -8.37
CA ALA A 298 7.80 45.40 -8.65
C ALA A 298 8.04 45.39 -10.16
N ALA A 299 7.53 46.41 -10.85
CA ALA A 299 7.79 46.64 -12.27
C ALA A 299 9.30 46.80 -12.52
N PRO A 300 9.84 46.36 -13.68
CA PRO A 300 11.21 46.66 -14.05
C PRO A 300 11.30 48.16 -14.40
N SER A 301 12.01 48.95 -13.59
CA SER A 301 12.39 50.30 -13.97
C SER A 301 13.41 50.24 -15.11
N THR A 302 12.91 50.46 -16.32
CA THR A 302 13.72 50.93 -17.44
C THR A 302 14.34 52.27 -17.06
N ASN A 303 15.66 52.31 -16.94
CA ASN A 303 16.49 53.48 -17.26
C ASN A 303 17.95 53.02 -17.41
N ALA A 304 18.23 52.42 -18.56
CA ALA A 304 19.56 52.47 -19.14
C ALA A 304 19.66 53.80 -19.91
N ALA A 305 20.49 54.72 -19.45
CA ALA A 305 21.05 55.78 -20.28
C ALA A 305 22.57 55.55 -20.38
N PRO A 306 23.18 55.83 -21.55
CA PRO A 306 24.47 55.27 -21.92
C PRO A 306 25.63 56.13 -21.41
N ALA A 307 26.71 55.47 -21.00
CA ALA A 307 28.02 56.11 -20.87
C ALA A 307 28.52 56.48 -22.28
N ALA A 308 28.43 57.76 -22.64
CA ALA A 308 29.05 58.32 -23.82
C ALA A 308 30.53 58.61 -23.52
N VAL A 309 31.37 58.01 -24.36
CA VAL A 309 32.82 58.14 -24.40
C VAL A 309 33.20 59.57 -24.79
N GLU A 310 34.11 60.16 -24.02
CA GLU A 310 34.79 61.40 -24.30
C GLU A 310 35.87 61.14 -25.37
N GLN A 311 35.79 61.80 -26.53
CA GLN A 311 36.94 62.00 -27.42
C GLN A 311 37.06 63.48 -27.81
N PRO A 312 38.28 64.02 -27.89
CA PRO A 312 38.54 65.45 -27.99
C PRO A 312 38.42 65.97 -29.43
N LYS A 313 38.15 67.28 -29.51
CA LYS A 313 38.10 68.09 -30.73
C LYS A 313 39.38 67.97 -31.57
N GLU A 314 39.22 67.68 -32.86
CA GLU A 314 39.44 68.59 -34.00
C GLU A 314 38.77 68.04 -35.27
#